data_AF-A0A958DGH9-F1
#
_entry.id   AF-A0A958DGH9-F1
#
_cell.length_a   1.000
_cell.length_b   1.000
_cell.length_c   1.000
_cell.angle_alpha   90.00
_cell.angle_beta   90.00
_cell.angle_gamma   90.00
#
_symmetry.space_group_name_H-M   'P 1'
#
loop_
_entity.id
_entity.type
_entity.pdbx_description
1 polymer ?
#
loop_
_entity_poly.entity_id
_entity_poly.type
_entity_poly.pdbx_seq_one_letter_code
_entity_poly.pdbx_strand_id
1 'polypeptide(L)'
;MTQLKRSSGLLLHPTSLPGPFGIGEISIEAYKWIDFLVEARQSVWQILPLGPTGYGNSPYQTTSVFAGNPLLIDPARLVSEGYLSQSDLDHAPAFSGQEVEFDKVIDWKIPLLLSAYERFEHNAPAHEREAFASFCHTNDARWLDEYAFFVA
;
A
#
# COMPACT_ATOMS: atom_id res chain seq x y z
N MET A 1 -4.32 -11.60 31.57
CA MET A 1 -4.70 -10.35 30.88
C MET A 1 -3.48 -9.45 30.86
N THR A 2 -2.99 -9.08 29.68
CA THR A 2 -1.84 -8.17 29.53
C THR A 2 -2.27 -6.78 30.01
N GLN A 3 -1.58 -6.22 31.00
CA GLN A 3 -1.88 -4.90 31.53
C GLN A 3 -1.39 -3.85 30.53
N LEU A 4 -2.30 -3.11 29.91
CA LEU A 4 -1.92 -2.00 29.04
C LEU A 4 -1.30 -0.90 29.90
N LYS A 5 -0.06 -0.50 29.59
CA LYS A 5 0.53 0.72 30.16
C LYS A 5 -0.33 1.90 29.74
N ARG A 6 -0.48 2.92 30.60
CA ARG A 6 -1.12 4.19 30.20
C ARG A 6 -0.43 4.73 28.96
N SER A 7 -1.19 4.90 27.89
CA SER A 7 -0.73 5.38 26.59
C SER A 7 -1.76 6.35 26.00
N SER A 8 -1.32 7.11 25.00
CA SER A 8 -2.17 7.91 24.12
C SER A 8 -1.76 7.66 22.67
N GLY A 9 -2.68 7.94 21.75
CA GLY A 9 -2.48 7.70 20.34
C GLY A 9 -3.41 8.50 19.46
N LEU A 10 -3.16 8.42 18.15
CA LEU A 10 -3.99 9.04 17.13
C LEU A 10 -4.53 7.98 16.16
N LEU A 11 -5.77 8.19 15.71
CA LEU A 11 -6.40 7.43 14.64
C LEU A 11 -6.20 8.19 13.33
N LEU A 12 -5.52 7.56 12.37
CA LEU A 12 -5.37 8.08 11.01
C LEU A 12 -5.18 6.90 10.07
N HIS A 13 -6.02 6.73 9.05
CA HIS A 13 -5.79 5.68 8.07
C HIS A 13 -4.70 6.10 7.07
N PRO A 14 -3.82 5.19 6.58
CA PRO A 14 -2.76 5.57 5.64
C PRO A 14 -3.25 6.27 4.37
N THR A 15 -4.47 5.97 3.89
CA THR A 15 -5.06 6.65 2.73
C THR A 15 -5.27 8.15 2.93
N SER A 16 -5.27 8.62 4.18
CA SER A 16 -5.43 10.03 4.55
C SER A 16 -4.09 10.75 4.73
N LEU A 17 -2.95 10.05 4.58
CA LEU A 17 -1.65 10.70 4.54
C LEU A 17 -1.57 11.59 3.28
N PRO A 18 -0.83 12.70 3.34
CA PRO A 18 -0.59 13.52 2.16
C PRO A 18 0.24 12.72 1.13
N GLY A 19 0.18 13.14 -0.13
CA GLY A 19 0.98 12.54 -1.19
C GLY A 19 0.61 13.09 -2.57
N PRO A 20 1.49 12.95 -3.57
CA PRO A 20 1.25 13.48 -4.91
C PRO A 20 0.31 12.60 -5.76
N PHE A 21 0.07 11.35 -5.35
CA PHE A 21 -0.57 10.33 -6.19
C PHE A 21 -2.04 10.06 -5.84
N GLY A 22 -2.75 11.08 -5.35
CA GLY A 22 -4.20 11.07 -5.13
C GLY A 22 -4.71 10.24 -3.95
N ILE A 23 -3.84 9.46 -3.30
CA ILE A 23 -4.13 8.70 -2.08
C ILE A 23 -2.88 8.67 -1.21
N GLY A 24 -3.05 8.62 0.10
CA GLY A 24 -1.95 8.36 1.02
C GLY A 24 -1.45 6.91 0.93
N GLU A 25 -0.14 6.73 1.12
CA GLU A 25 0.60 5.49 0.85
C GLU A 25 1.48 5.12 2.04
N ILE A 26 1.97 3.88 2.07
CA ILE A 26 3.06 3.49 2.98
C ILE A 26 4.38 3.95 2.36
N SER A 27 4.54 5.27 2.30
CA SER A 27 5.67 5.98 1.68
C SER A 27 6.46 6.78 2.73
N ILE A 28 7.35 7.67 2.28
CA ILE A 28 8.05 8.62 3.16
C ILE A 28 7.10 9.44 4.06
N GLU A 29 5.87 9.71 3.61
CA GLU A 29 4.88 10.44 4.42
C GLU A 29 4.39 9.61 5.62
N ALA A 30 4.36 8.28 5.50
CA ALA A 30 4.08 7.39 6.64
C ALA A 30 5.22 7.42 7.67
N TYR A 31 6.48 7.48 7.23
CA TYR A 31 7.61 7.64 8.14
C TYR A 31 7.57 9.00 8.86
N LYS A 32 7.31 10.10 8.13
CA LYS A 32 7.12 11.43 8.73
C LYS A 32 5.96 11.47 9.72
N TRP A 33 4.88 10.73 9.45
CA TRP A 33 3.77 10.58 10.39
C TRP A 33 4.21 9.89 11.69
N ILE A 34 5.02 8.83 11.60
CA ILE A 34 5.60 8.17 12.78
C ILE A 34 6.51 9.14 13.54
N ASP A 35 7.37 9.90 12.86
CA ASP A 35 8.25 10.88 13.49
C ASP A 35 7.42 11.93 14.25
N PHE A 36 6.34 12.43 13.64
CA PHE A 36 5.38 13.32 14.30
C PHE A 36 4.74 12.68 15.55
N LEU A 37 4.33 11.41 15.49
CA LEU A 37 3.77 10.72 16.65
C LEU A 37 4.79 10.64 17.79
N VAL A 38 6.05 10.35 17.48
CA VAL A 38 7.14 10.30 18.46
C VAL A 38 7.36 11.67 19.10
N GLU A 39 7.45 12.73 18.29
CA GLU A 39 7.60 14.12 18.77
C GLU A 39 6.42 14.55 19.66
N ALA A 40 5.20 14.17 19.26
CA ALA A 40 3.97 14.42 20.01
C ALA A 40 3.78 13.48 21.22
N ARG A 41 4.75 12.59 21.49
CA ARG A 41 4.72 11.58 22.57
C ARG A 41 3.52 10.62 22.51
N GLN A 42 3.00 10.41 21.31
CA GLN A 42 1.99 9.39 21.05
C GLN A 42 2.68 8.03 20.92
N SER A 43 2.11 7.01 21.55
CA SER A 43 2.69 5.65 21.57
C SER A 43 1.82 4.63 20.86
N VAL A 44 0.69 5.07 20.29
CA VAL A 44 -0.23 4.23 19.54
C VAL A 44 -0.64 4.96 18.25
N TRP A 45 -0.53 4.27 17.12
CA TRP A 45 -1.17 4.64 15.86
C TRP A 45 -2.29 3.65 15.59
N GLN A 46 -3.53 4.11 15.62
CA GLN A 46 -4.68 3.30 15.25
C GLN A 46 -5.02 3.53 13.78
N ILE A 47 -5.37 2.44 13.08
CA ILE A 47 -5.76 2.44 11.67
C ILE A 47 -7.07 1.67 11.47
N LEU A 48 -7.75 1.96 10.36
CA LEU A 48 -8.82 1.11 9.82
C LEU A 48 -8.20 -0.17 9.16
N PRO A 49 -9.01 -1.19 8.80
CA PRO A 49 -8.49 -2.38 8.11
C PRO A 49 -7.73 -2.03 6.83
N LEU A 50 -6.65 -2.77 6.54
CA LEU A 50 -5.74 -2.52 5.41
C LEU A 50 -6.04 -3.39 4.18
N GLY A 51 -7.18 -4.08 4.17
CA GLY A 51 -7.54 -4.99 3.10
C GLY A 51 -7.93 -4.28 1.79
N PRO A 52 -7.86 -4.97 0.65
CA PRO A 52 -8.40 -4.47 -0.62
C PRO A 52 -9.89 -4.16 -0.48
N THR A 53 -10.30 -2.97 -0.90
CA THR A 53 -11.68 -2.51 -0.75
C THR A 53 -12.55 -2.96 -1.92
N GLY A 54 -13.77 -3.41 -1.63
CA GLY A 54 -14.80 -3.66 -2.65
C GLY A 54 -15.53 -2.39 -3.09
N TYR A 55 -16.71 -2.57 -3.72
CA TYR A 55 -17.55 -1.46 -4.18
C TYR A 55 -17.88 -0.47 -3.04
N GLY A 56 -17.64 0.82 -3.28
CA GLY A 56 -17.82 1.88 -2.28
C GLY A 56 -16.59 2.18 -1.42
N ASN A 57 -15.43 1.56 -1.71
CA ASN A 57 -14.12 1.89 -1.12
C ASN A 57 -14.06 1.77 0.42
N SER A 58 -14.97 1.00 1.02
CA SER A 58 -15.03 0.81 2.46
C SER A 58 -13.98 -0.19 2.93
N PRO A 59 -13.11 0.15 3.89
CA PRO A 59 -12.13 -0.79 4.45
C PRO A 59 -12.79 -1.93 5.24
N TYR A 60 -14.10 -1.82 5.54
CA TYR A 60 -14.87 -2.86 6.21
C TYR A 60 -15.56 -3.83 5.24
N GLN A 61 -15.53 -3.54 3.95
CA GLN A 61 -16.02 -4.43 2.89
C GLN A 61 -14.84 -4.91 2.06
N THR A 62 -13.99 -5.72 2.70
CA THR A 62 -12.77 -6.24 2.09
C THR A 62 -13.04 -7.48 1.23
N THR A 63 -12.33 -7.63 0.10
CA THR A 63 -12.36 -8.85 -0.71
C THR A 63 -11.49 -9.97 -0.13
N SER A 64 -10.65 -9.66 0.86
CA SER A 64 -9.84 -10.66 1.58
C SER A 64 -9.53 -10.19 3.01
N VAL A 65 -9.60 -11.11 3.97
CA VAL A 65 -9.20 -10.84 5.36
C VAL A 65 -7.69 -10.93 5.58
N PHE A 66 -6.94 -11.35 4.56
CA PHE A 66 -5.48 -11.54 4.62
C PHE A 66 -4.71 -10.58 3.71
N ALA A 67 -5.23 -10.29 2.52
CA ALA A 67 -4.53 -9.45 1.55
C ALA A 67 -4.42 -7.99 2.00
N GLY A 68 -3.38 -7.29 1.53
CA GLY A 68 -3.24 -5.84 1.68
C GLY A 68 -3.81 -5.08 0.49
N ASN A 69 -4.21 -3.83 0.70
CA ASN A 69 -4.72 -2.94 -0.35
C ASN A 69 -3.56 -2.48 -1.26
N PRO A 70 -3.56 -2.82 -2.57
CA PRO A 70 -2.49 -2.43 -3.50
C PRO A 70 -2.38 -0.91 -3.67
N LEU A 71 -3.45 -0.15 -3.40
CA LEU A 71 -3.43 1.31 -3.50
C LEU A 71 -2.52 1.98 -2.46
N LEU A 72 -2.06 1.25 -1.44
CA LEU A 72 -1.13 1.75 -0.42
C LEU A 72 0.35 1.59 -0.79
N ILE A 73 0.67 0.92 -1.90
CA ILE A 73 2.05 0.74 -2.38
C ILE A 73 2.61 2.10 -2.85
N ASP A 74 3.85 2.42 -2.50
CA ASP A 74 4.54 3.67 -2.89
C ASP A 74 5.17 3.54 -4.30
N PRO A 75 4.65 4.23 -5.34
CA PRO A 75 5.21 4.20 -6.68
C PRO A 75 6.58 4.88 -6.79
N ALA A 76 6.87 5.88 -5.95
CA ALA A 76 8.17 6.56 -5.95
C ALA A 76 9.27 5.61 -5.47
N ARG A 77 8.95 4.72 -4.52
CA ARG A 77 9.85 3.65 -4.12
C ARG A 77 10.15 2.69 -5.27
N LEU A 78 9.15 2.30 -6.05
CA LEU A 78 9.36 1.45 -7.23
C LEU A 78 10.24 2.13 -8.30
N VAL A 79 10.21 3.47 -8.41
CA VAL A 79 11.18 4.20 -9.24
C VAL A 79 12.60 4.09 -8.68
N SER A 80 12.77 4.25 -7.37
CA SER A 80 14.09 4.12 -6.73
C SER A 80 14.67 2.71 -6.82
N GLU A 81 13.81 1.69 -6.88
CA GLU A 81 14.17 0.27 -7.05
C GLU A 81 14.35 -0.13 -8.53
N GLY A 82 14.08 0.78 -9.48
CA GLY A 82 14.27 0.55 -10.91
C GLY A 82 13.15 -0.24 -11.59
N TYR A 83 12.05 -0.49 -10.89
CA TYR A 83 10.85 -1.13 -11.44
C TYR A 83 9.90 -0.13 -12.10
N LEU A 84 9.98 1.14 -11.74
CA LEU A 84 9.35 2.23 -12.46
C LEU A 84 10.38 3.26 -12.92
N SER A 85 10.00 4.11 -13.85
CA SER A 85 10.76 5.29 -14.26
C SER A 85 10.03 6.55 -13.81
N GLN A 86 10.76 7.66 -13.67
CA GLN A 86 10.12 8.95 -13.36
C GLN A 86 9.06 9.31 -14.41
N SER A 87 9.32 9.01 -15.68
CA SER A 87 8.33 9.23 -16.75
C SER A 87 7.04 8.45 -16.56
N ASP A 88 7.05 7.27 -15.93
CA ASP A 88 5.80 6.55 -15.66
C ASP A 88 4.93 7.34 -14.64
N LEU A 89 5.56 8.02 -13.68
CA LEU A 89 4.88 8.84 -12.68
C LEU A 89 4.45 10.20 -13.23
N ASP A 90 5.18 10.75 -14.20
CA ASP A 90 4.85 12.03 -14.83
C ASP A 90 3.52 11.99 -15.61
N HIS A 91 3.04 10.79 -15.96
CA HIS A 91 1.72 10.56 -16.57
C HIS A 91 0.58 10.46 -15.54
N ALA A 92 0.85 10.70 -14.25
CA ALA A 92 -0.20 10.77 -13.23
C ALA A 92 -1.25 11.84 -13.59
N PRO A 93 -2.55 11.54 -13.47
CA PRO A 93 -3.58 12.54 -13.66
C PRO A 93 -3.52 13.58 -12.54
N ALA A 94 -4.14 14.74 -12.78
CA ALA A 94 -4.34 15.71 -11.71
C ALA A 94 -5.34 15.15 -10.69
N PHE A 95 -4.90 15.01 -9.45
CA PHE A 95 -5.72 14.56 -8.32
C PHE A 95 -6.14 15.73 -7.42
N SER A 96 -7.28 15.60 -6.76
CA SER A 96 -7.68 16.46 -5.65
C SER A 96 -6.68 16.36 -4.49
N GLY A 97 -6.32 17.50 -3.90
CA GLY A 97 -5.54 17.55 -2.65
C GLY A 97 -6.41 17.50 -1.38
N GLN A 98 -7.74 17.39 -1.53
CA GLN A 98 -8.68 17.46 -0.40
C GLN A 98 -9.34 16.12 -0.08
N GLU A 99 -9.50 15.25 -1.08
CA GLU A 99 -10.17 13.97 -0.95
C GLU A 99 -9.60 12.95 -1.94
N VAL A 100 -9.81 11.66 -1.64
CA VAL A 100 -9.36 10.56 -2.48
C VAL A 100 -10.39 10.32 -3.60
N GLU A 101 -9.99 10.57 -4.83
CA GLU A 101 -10.77 10.24 -6.04
C GLU A 101 -10.50 8.78 -6.45
N PHE A 102 -11.04 7.82 -5.67
CA PHE A 102 -10.70 6.39 -5.76
C PHE A 102 -10.70 5.82 -7.18
N ASP A 103 -11.73 6.11 -8.00
CA ASP A 103 -11.80 5.58 -9.36
C ASP A 103 -10.61 6.04 -10.21
N LYS A 104 -10.24 7.33 -10.13
CA LYS A 104 -9.04 7.85 -10.82
C LYS A 104 -7.75 7.23 -10.32
N VAL A 105 -7.65 7.02 -9.00
CA VAL A 105 -6.48 6.39 -8.39
C VAL A 105 -6.35 4.94 -8.85
N ILE A 106 -7.45 4.18 -8.86
CA ILE A 106 -7.48 2.79 -9.32
C ILE A 106 -7.09 2.71 -10.81
N ASP A 107 -7.72 3.53 -11.65
CA ASP A 107 -7.51 3.55 -13.10
C ASP A 107 -6.05 3.88 -13.48
N TRP A 108 -5.38 4.73 -12.70
CA TRP A 108 -3.98 5.06 -12.93
C TRP A 108 -3.02 4.05 -12.28
N LYS A 109 -3.26 3.69 -11.01
CA LYS A 109 -2.27 2.98 -10.19
C LYS A 109 -2.23 1.48 -10.44
N ILE A 110 -3.37 0.83 -10.73
CA ILE A 110 -3.38 -0.62 -10.98
C ILE A 110 -2.57 -0.97 -12.23
N PRO A 111 -2.75 -0.33 -13.40
CA PRO A 111 -1.91 -0.59 -14.57
C PRO A 111 -0.44 -0.30 -14.32
N LEU A 112 -0.12 0.76 -13.56
CA LEU A 112 1.24 1.12 -13.20
C LEU A 112 1.94 0.02 -12.38
N LEU A 113 1.24 -0.57 -11.40
CA LEU A 113 1.77 -1.68 -10.60
C LEU A 113 1.97 -2.95 -11.42
N LEU A 114 1.09 -3.23 -12.38
CA LEU A 114 1.27 -4.34 -13.32
C LEU A 114 2.51 -4.14 -14.20
N SER A 115 2.74 -2.94 -14.73
CA SER A 115 3.97 -2.62 -15.48
C SER A 115 5.23 -2.73 -14.61
N ALA A 116 5.15 -2.38 -13.32
CA ALA A 116 6.26 -2.59 -12.39
C ALA A 116 6.56 -4.09 -12.20
N TYR A 117 5.53 -4.92 -12.10
CA TYR A 117 5.68 -6.37 -12.00
C TYR A 117 6.29 -6.98 -13.27
N GLU A 118 5.85 -6.56 -14.47
CA GLU A 118 6.47 -7.00 -15.72
C GLU A 118 7.99 -6.72 -15.74
N ARG A 119 8.41 -5.55 -15.27
CA ARG A 119 9.84 -5.20 -15.18
C ARG A 119 10.55 -5.98 -14.08
N PHE A 120 9.89 -6.29 -12.97
CA PHE A 120 10.40 -7.19 -11.94
C PHE A 120 10.70 -8.58 -12.51
N GLU A 121 9.78 -9.18 -13.28
CA GLU A 121 9.99 -10.51 -13.86
C GLU A 121 11.25 -10.58 -14.74
N HIS A 122 11.51 -9.53 -15.52
CA HIS A 122 12.64 -9.49 -16.45
C HIS A 122 13.96 -9.05 -15.80
N ASN A 123 13.92 -8.10 -14.85
CA ASN A 123 15.11 -7.36 -14.44
C ASN A 123 15.47 -7.53 -12.96
N ALA A 124 14.59 -8.12 -12.13
CA ALA A 124 14.85 -8.22 -10.70
C ALA A 124 16.17 -8.97 -10.41
N PRO A 125 16.94 -8.55 -9.40
CA PRO A 125 18.10 -9.32 -8.98
C PRO A 125 17.66 -10.64 -8.33
N ALA A 126 18.55 -11.64 -8.32
CA ALA A 126 18.22 -12.99 -7.85
C ALA A 126 17.65 -13.02 -6.43
N HIS A 127 18.22 -12.22 -5.52
CA HIS A 127 17.78 -12.16 -4.12
C HIS A 127 16.34 -11.64 -3.95
N GLU A 128 15.87 -10.74 -4.83
CA GLU A 128 14.49 -10.25 -4.79
C GLU A 128 13.51 -11.26 -5.38
N ARG A 129 13.89 -11.96 -6.45
CA ARG A 129 13.11 -13.09 -6.97
C ARG A 129 12.98 -14.21 -5.95
N GLU A 130 14.05 -14.52 -5.23
CA GLU A 130 14.04 -15.50 -4.14
C GLU A 130 13.14 -15.05 -2.99
N ALA A 131 13.20 -13.77 -2.60
CA ALA A 131 12.32 -13.22 -1.57
C ALA A 131 10.85 -13.28 -1.98
N PHE A 132 10.53 -12.94 -3.23
CA PHE A 132 9.18 -13.05 -3.79
C PHE A 132 8.69 -14.51 -3.80
N ALA A 133 9.48 -15.44 -4.35
CA ALA A 133 9.14 -16.86 -4.38
C ALA A 133 8.99 -17.44 -2.96
N SER A 134 9.81 -17.02 -2.01
CA SER A 134 9.70 -17.42 -0.61
C SER A 134 8.42 -16.88 0.04
N PHE A 135 8.05 -15.64 -0.26
CA PHE A 135 6.79 -15.05 0.19
C PHE A 135 5.58 -15.82 -0.35
N CYS A 136 5.57 -16.11 -1.65
CA CYS A 136 4.54 -16.95 -2.27
C CYS A 136 4.48 -18.31 -1.59
N HIS A 137 5.57 -19.09 -1.62
CA HIS A 137 5.62 -20.43 -1.05
C HIS A 137 5.14 -20.50 0.42
N THR A 138 5.46 -19.48 1.22
CA THR A 138 5.03 -19.40 2.63
C THR A 138 3.53 -19.17 2.81
N ASN A 139 2.87 -18.54 1.83
CA ASN A 139 1.48 -18.08 1.92
C ASN A 139 0.50 -18.77 0.95
N ASP A 140 0.99 -19.39 -0.14
CA ASP A 140 0.22 -20.04 -1.22
C ASP A 140 -0.86 -20.96 -0.64
N ALA A 141 -0.45 -21.96 0.15
CA ALA A 141 -1.35 -22.95 0.74
C ALA A 141 -2.29 -22.42 1.82
N ARG A 142 -2.09 -21.18 2.32
CA ARG A 142 -2.89 -20.61 3.41
C ARG A 142 -3.96 -19.65 2.93
N TRP A 143 -3.66 -18.81 1.96
CA TRP A 143 -4.59 -17.76 1.52
C TRP A 143 -4.24 -17.14 0.16
N LEU A 144 -2.96 -17.16 -0.24
CA LEU A 144 -2.50 -16.35 -1.37
C LEU A 144 -2.96 -16.93 -2.72
N ASP A 145 -2.87 -18.24 -2.93
CA ASP A 145 -3.31 -18.87 -4.18
C ASP A 145 -4.81 -18.69 -4.42
N GLU A 146 -5.62 -18.91 -3.39
CA GLU A 146 -7.07 -18.74 -3.47
C GLU A 146 -7.45 -17.28 -3.74
N TYR A 147 -6.78 -16.33 -3.07
CA TYR A 147 -7.01 -14.91 -3.30
C TYR A 147 -6.59 -14.50 -4.71
N ALA A 148 -5.42 -14.93 -5.18
CA ALA A 148 -4.92 -14.63 -6.52
C ALA A 148 -5.86 -15.20 -7.60
N PHE A 149 -6.37 -16.42 -7.42
CA PHE A 149 -7.35 -17.03 -8.31
C PHE A 149 -8.70 -16.30 -8.29
N PHE A 150 -9.14 -15.80 -7.13
CA PHE A 150 -10.39 -15.05 -7.00
C PHE A 150 -10.35 -13.68 -7.71
N VAL A 151 -9.19 -13.02 -7.77
CA VAL A 151 -9.03 -11.69 -8.38
C VAL A 151 -8.54 -11.70 -9.83
N ALA A 152 -8.16 -12.86 -10.36
CA ALA A 152 -7.73 -13.05 -11.75
C ALA A 152 -8.90 -12.96 -12.74
#